data_AF-A0A7L4RHZ5-F1
#
_entry.id   AF-A0A7L4RHZ5-F1
#
_cell.length_a   1.000
_cell.length_b   1.000
_cell.length_c   1.000
_cell.angle_alpha   90.00
_cell.angle_beta   90.00
_cell.angle_gamma   90.00
#
_symmetry.space_group_name_H-M   'P 1'
#
loop_
_entity.id
_entity.type
_entity.pdbx_description
1 polymer ?
#
loop_
_entity_poly.entity_id
_entity_poly.type
_entity_poly.pdbx_seq_one_letter_code
_entity_poly.pdbx_strand_id
1 'polypeptide(L)' 'MEEERGRTEKFKKFETPKPVSVGDVVDITVESVGGQGDGIAKIEGFVVFIKGAQKGESCKVKIIDVKRTYAVGEKV' A
#
# COMPACT_ATOMS: atom_id res chain seq x y z
N MET A 1 32.53 31.15 -21.07
CA MET A 1 32.95 30.39 -19.89
C MET A 1 32.48 31.19 -18.69
N GLU A 2 31.45 30.83 -17.94
CA GLU A 2 30.72 29.56 -17.79
C GLU A 2 29.31 29.61 -18.36
N GLU A 3 28.90 28.46 -18.89
CA GLU A 3 27.52 28.13 -19.22
C GLU A 3 26.88 27.43 -18.00
N GLU A 4 25.57 27.26 -18.07
CA GLU A 4 24.80 26.14 -17.52
C GLU A 4 24.21 26.21 -16.09
N ARG A 5 22.87 26.22 -16.14
CA ARG A 5 21.96 25.27 -15.48
C ARG A 5 21.70 25.44 -13.97
N GLY A 6 20.41 25.49 -13.66
CA GLY A 6 19.92 25.07 -12.36
C GLY A 6 18.69 25.81 -11.91
N ARG A 7 17.58 25.64 -12.63
CA ARG A 7 16.26 25.75 -12.01
C ARG A 7 16.27 24.74 -10.85
N THR A 8 16.54 25.20 -9.64
CA THR A 8 16.45 24.35 -8.45
C THR A 8 14.96 24.16 -8.20
N GLU A 9 14.38 23.20 -8.91
CA GLU A 9 13.06 22.62 -8.61
C GLU A 9 13.15 22.06 -7.20
N LYS A 10 12.75 22.95 -6.29
CA LYS A 10 12.69 22.79 -4.86
C LYS A 10 12.08 21.43 -4.53
N PHE A 11 12.92 20.55 -4.02
CA PHE A 11 12.59 19.55 -3.00
C PHE A 11 11.23 18.89 -3.22
N LYS A 12 11.11 18.05 -4.27
CA LYS A 12 10.12 16.98 -4.23
C LYS A 12 10.63 16.00 -3.18
N LYS A 13 10.22 16.30 -1.93
CA LYS A 13 10.32 15.47 -0.74
C LYS A 13 10.29 14.01 -1.19
N PHE A 14 11.35 13.27 -0.88
CA PHE A 14 11.42 11.83 -0.99
C PHE A 14 10.31 11.22 -0.11
N GLU A 15 9.06 11.35 -0.55
CA GLU A 15 8.06 10.34 -0.29
C GLU A 15 8.51 9.20 -1.19
N THR A 16 9.29 8.28 -0.62
CA THR A 16 9.36 6.93 -1.16
C THR A 16 7.95 6.55 -1.60
N PRO A 17 7.74 6.09 -2.84
CA PRO A 17 6.42 5.68 -3.27
C PRO A 17 5.96 4.63 -2.28
N LYS A 18 5.04 5.00 -1.40
CA LYS A 18 4.42 4.01 -0.54
C LYS A 18 3.72 3.08 -1.52
N PRO A 19 3.93 1.76 -1.44
CA PRO A 19 3.34 0.82 -2.39
C PRO A 19 1.81 0.88 -2.39
N VAL A 20 1.23 1.49 -1.36
CA VAL A 20 -0.21 1.71 -1.20
C VAL A 20 -0.51 3.14 -0.75
N SER A 21 -1.56 3.73 -1.33
CA SER A 21 -2.10 5.05 -0.94
C SER A 21 -3.49 4.90 -0.33
N VAL A 22 -3.88 5.82 0.55
CA VAL A 22 -5.25 5.85 1.10
C VAL A 22 -6.23 6.19 -0.02
N GLY A 23 -7.30 5.41 -0.14
CA GLY A 23 -8.33 5.51 -1.19
C GLY A 23 -8.03 4.69 -2.43
N ASP A 24 -6.81 4.18 -2.57
CA ASP A 24 -6.41 3.34 -3.70
C ASP A 24 -7.01 1.95 -3.60
N VAL A 25 -7.35 1.37 -4.74
CA VAL A 25 -7.87 0.01 -4.84
C VAL A 25 -6.79 -0.84 -5.47
N VAL A 26 -6.22 -1.74 -4.68
CA VAL A 26 -5.15 -2.64 -5.13
C VAL A 26 -5.69 -4.07 -5.21
N ASP A 27 -5.33 -4.75 -6.29
CA ASP A 27 -5.55 -6.19 -6.43
C ASP A 27 -4.47 -6.92 -5.63
N ILE A 28 -4.88 -7.59 -4.56
CA ILE A 28 -3.96 -8.27 -3.66
C ILE A 28 -4.43 -9.71 -3.43
N THR A 29 -3.46 -10.61 -3.39
CA THR A 29 -3.71 -12.01 -3.08
C THR A 29 -3.53 -12.24 -1.60
N VAL A 30 -4.56 -12.78 -0.96
CA VAL A 30 -4.53 -13.08 0.47
C VAL A 30 -3.75 -14.36 0.67
N GLU A 31 -2.52 -14.26 1.17
CA GLU A 31 -1.69 -15.44 1.46
C GLU A 31 -2.21 -16.23 2.67
N SER A 32 -2.75 -15.51 3.66
CA SER A 32 -3.26 -16.13 4.88
C SER A 32 -4.42 -15.34 5.48
N VAL A 33 -5.25 -16.01 6.27
CA VAL A 33 -6.31 -15.38 7.06
C VAL A 33 -6.02 -15.65 8.53
N GLY A 34 -6.15 -14.62 9.36
CA GLY A 34 -6.08 -14.76 10.82
C GLY A 34 -7.32 -15.46 11.37
N GLY A 35 -7.24 -15.96 12.62
CA GLY A 35 -8.33 -16.69 13.27
C GLY A 35 -9.61 -15.87 13.49
N GLN A 36 -9.55 -14.55 13.36
CA GLN A 36 -10.69 -13.64 13.50
C GLN A 36 -11.38 -13.33 12.14
N GLY A 37 -10.89 -13.90 11.03
CA GLY A 37 -11.41 -13.63 9.68
C GLY A 37 -10.80 -12.39 9.00
N ASP A 38 -9.70 -11.86 9.55
CA ASP A 38 -8.92 -10.79 8.92
C ASP A 38 -7.94 -11.39 7.92
N GLY A 39 -8.04 -10.99 6.65
CA GLY A 39 -7.08 -11.39 5.62
C GLY A 39 -5.76 -10.66 5.81
N ILE A 40 -4.67 -11.41 5.77
CA ILE A 40 -3.32 -10.90 5.88
C ILE A 40 -2.66 -11.09 4.52
N ALA A 41 -2.22 -9.97 3.96
CA ALA A 41 -1.52 -9.98 2.70
C ALA A 41 -0.27 -9.11 2.78
N LYS A 42 0.73 -9.45 1.98
CA LYS A 42 2.05 -8.83 2.02
C LYS A 42 2.42 -8.35 0.61
N ILE A 43 2.61 -7.05 0.46
CA ILE A 43 3.08 -6.43 -0.79
C ILE A 43 4.49 -5.92 -0.54
N GLU A 44 5.50 -6.52 -1.17
CA GLU A 44 6.90 -6.03 -1.11
C GLU A 44 7.41 -5.80 0.33
N GLY A 45 7.00 -6.65 1.27
CA GLY A 45 7.34 -6.53 2.70
C GLY A 45 6.43 -5.62 3.52
N PHE A 46 5.45 -4.98 2.90
CA PHE A 46 4.43 -4.17 3.54
C PHE A 46 3.19 -5.01 3.89
N VAL A 47 2.78 -5.00 5.16
CA VAL A 47 1.64 -5.79 5.63
C VAL A 47 0.35 -5.02 5.41
N VAL A 48 -0.62 -5.65 4.78
CA VAL A 48 -1.96 -5.10 4.57
C VAL A 48 -2.97 -5.99 5.29
N PHE A 49 -3.71 -5.39 6.21
CA PHE A 49 -4.81 -6.02 6.91
C PHE A 49 -6.11 -5.74 6.17
N ILE A 50 -6.82 -6.80 5.80
CA ILE A 50 -7.99 -6.71 4.95
C ILE A 50 -9.18 -7.31 5.70
N LYS A 51 -10.15 -6.45 6.05
CA LYS A 51 -11.39 -6.93 6.67
C LYS A 51 -12.25 -7.67 5.65
N GLY A 52 -12.67 -8.90 5.99
CA GLY A 52 -13.52 -9.73 5.14
C GLY A 52 -12.79 -10.43 3.99
N ALA A 53 -11.46 -10.50 4.05
CA ALA A 53 -10.66 -11.24 3.09
C ALA A 53 -10.50 -12.72 3.48
N GLN A 54 -10.48 -13.58 2.46
CA GLN A 54 -10.39 -15.02 2.61
C GLN A 54 -9.04 -15.53 2.13
N LYS A 55 -8.48 -16.53 2.84
CA LYS A 55 -7.21 -17.15 2.45
C LYS A 55 -7.28 -17.76 1.06
N GLY A 56 -6.30 -17.46 0.22
CA GLY A 56 -6.17 -18.02 -1.13
C GLY A 56 -7.07 -17.34 -2.17
N GLU A 57 -7.79 -16.28 -1.79
CA GLU A 57 -8.60 -15.48 -2.70
C GLU A 57 -7.81 -14.24 -3.13
N SER A 58 -7.84 -13.93 -4.42
CA SER A 58 -7.41 -12.63 -4.96
C SER A 58 -8.63 -11.71 -5.02
N CYS A 59 -8.57 -10.60 -4.31
CA CYS A 59 -9.65 -9.63 -4.28
C CYS A 59 -9.11 -8.21 -4.31
N LYS A 60 -10.00 -7.30 -4.70
CA LYS A 60 -9.73 -5.88 -4.67
C LYS A 60 -9.86 -5.38 -3.25
N VAL A 61 -8.84 -4.69 -2.80
CA VAL A 61 -8.78 -4.13 -1.47
C VAL A 61 -8.68 -2.63 -1.62
N LYS A 62 -9.67 -1.94 -1.08
CA LYS A 62 -9.61 -0.50 -0.95
C LYS A 62 -8.87 -0.16 0.33
N ILE A 63 -7.76 0.53 0.19
CA ILE A 63 -6.97 1.00 1.32
C ILE A 63 -7.71 2.17 1.97
N ILE A 64 -8.11 2.01 3.22
CA ILE A 64 -8.81 3.06 3.97
C ILE A 64 -7.88 3.84 4.88
N ASP A 65 -6.76 3.25 5.28
CA ASP A 65 -5.78 3.87 6.15
C ASP A 65 -4.39 3.27 5.90
N VAL A 66 -3.36 4.12 5.84
CA VAL A 66 -1.96 3.68 5.69
C VAL A 66 -1.18 4.19 6.90
N LYS A 67 -0.64 3.29 7.70
CA LYS A 67 0.27 3.58 8.81
C LYS A 67 1.72 3.49 8.35
N ARG A 68 2.65 3.80 9.26
CA ARG A 68 4.10 3.73 9.01
C ARG A 68 4.61 2.33 8.66
N THR A 69 3.96 1.28 9.15
CA THR A 69 4.44 -0.11 9.04
C THR A 69 3.44 -1.08 8.41
N TYR A 70 2.18 -0.68 8.26
CA TYR A 70 1.12 -1.50 7.66
C TYR A 70 0.03 -0.61 7.07
N ALA A 71 -0.84 -1.17 6.23
CA ALA A 71 -2.09 -0.56 5.81
C ALA A 71 -3.29 -1.37 6.28
N VAL A 72 -4.41 -0.67 6.40
CA VAL A 72 -5.72 -1.25 6.65
C VAL A 72 -6.57 -0.98 5.42
N GLY A 73 -7.21 -2.04 4.92
CA GLY A 73 -8.13 -1.99 3.82
C GLY A 73 -9.37 -2.83 4.07
N GLU A 74 -10.37 -2.61 3.24
CA GLU A 74 -11.58 -3.42 3.18
C GLU A 74 -11.68 -4.06 1.79
N LYS A 75 -12.13 -5.31 1.75
CA LYS A 75 -12.46 -5.98 0.49
C LYS A 75 -13.67 -5.28 -0.13
N VAL A 76 -13.57 -4.93 -1.41
CA VAL A 76 -14.68 -4.39 -2.22
C VAL A 76 -15.24 -5.43 -3.17
#